data_AF-A0A2E0TEL6-F1
#
_entry.id   AF-A0A2E0TEL6-F1
#
_cell.length_a   1.000
_cell.length_b   1.000
_cell.length_c   1.000
_cell.angle_alpha   90.00
_cell.angle_beta   90.00
_cell.angle_gamma   90.00
#
_symmetry.space_group_name_H-M   'P 1'
#
loop_
_entity.id
_entity.type
_entity.pdbx_description
1 polymer ?
#
loop_
_entity_poly.entity_id
_entity_poly.type
_entity_poly.pdbx_seq_one_letter_code
_entity_poly.pdbx_strand_id
1 'polypeptide(L)'
;MEDERDTALAWVQRWHDADPSRRRMLDGDDVLGVRVLGPVQIRLSSLLEERHYRFGPHWPAPEGEARASRPSDPWSVEAPAPPDVDALLDELPPGETVERDAPAGEIVETCPRCDGEERHRCELCEGSGWRDIDECELCLGRGQRRCELCGAQGACRTRVTLVRRFTRRDDTRLHEDDAQEVGPHALLHLLEHPTPGEVLHEQRAPRIGRYAGKGAGGGYREAASRLAGRVDGLLAAVSDEGEGRVVQQRLTLTRIPVYALELARGRTLQVYGDPPEVSPARLLRARWLALLPVVLTLLVILGGALFFFAMVGVSNDG
;
A
#
# COMPACT_ATOMS: atom_id res chain seq x y z
N MET A 1 -35.38 -10.07 -9.28
CA MET A 1 -35.06 -10.48 -10.66
C MET A 1 -35.14 -9.34 -11.66
N GLU A 2 -36.27 -8.64 -11.82
CA GLU A 2 -36.34 -7.49 -12.76
C GLU A 2 -35.34 -6.38 -12.38
N ASP A 3 -35.29 -6.04 -11.09
CA ASP A 3 -34.35 -5.05 -10.53
C ASP A 3 -32.85 -5.42 -10.70
N GLU A 4 -32.50 -6.71 -10.58
CA GLU A 4 -31.12 -7.18 -10.73
C GLU A 4 -30.66 -7.13 -12.19
N ARG A 5 -31.57 -7.43 -13.13
CA ARG A 5 -31.30 -7.33 -14.56
C ARG A 5 -31.10 -5.87 -14.97
N ASP A 6 -31.97 -4.98 -14.52
CA ASP A 6 -31.87 -3.56 -14.84
C ASP A 6 -30.58 -2.95 -14.27
N THR A 7 -30.22 -3.33 -13.03
CA THR A 7 -28.95 -2.92 -12.41
C THR A 7 -27.75 -3.43 -13.21
N ALA A 8 -27.75 -4.70 -13.61
CA ALA A 8 -26.67 -5.27 -14.42
C ALA A 8 -26.54 -4.57 -15.78
N LEU A 9 -27.65 -4.31 -16.47
CA LEU A 9 -27.67 -3.59 -17.74
C LEU A 9 -27.21 -2.14 -17.58
N ALA A 10 -27.58 -1.45 -16.50
CA ALA A 10 -27.08 -0.12 -16.19
C ALA A 10 -25.56 -0.10 -15.96
N TRP A 11 -24.98 -1.16 -15.39
CA TRP A 11 -23.52 -1.28 -15.26
C TRP A 11 -22.85 -1.52 -16.62
N VAL A 12 -23.42 -2.36 -17.47
CA VAL A 12 -22.94 -2.54 -18.86
C VAL A 12 -23.01 -1.24 -19.64
N GLN A 13 -24.09 -0.47 -19.49
CA GLN A 13 -24.27 0.84 -20.12
C GLN A 13 -23.16 1.80 -19.70
N ARG A 14 -22.91 1.95 -18.39
CA ARG A 14 -21.80 2.78 -17.87
C ARG A 14 -20.44 2.33 -18.40
N TRP A 15 -20.20 1.02 -18.47
CA TRP A 15 -18.98 0.49 -19.08
C TRP A 15 -18.92 0.82 -20.58
N HIS A 16 -20.00 0.70 -21.34
CA HIS A 16 -20.02 1.07 -22.75
C HIS A 16 -19.73 2.56 -22.95
N ASP A 17 -20.38 3.43 -22.18
CA ASP A 17 -20.29 4.89 -22.33
C ASP A 17 -18.89 5.45 -22.08
N ALA A 18 -18.04 4.72 -21.34
CA ALA A 18 -16.64 5.07 -21.15
C ALA A 18 -15.79 4.91 -22.43
N ASP A 19 -16.19 4.06 -23.39
CA ASP A 19 -15.54 3.92 -24.71
C ASP A 19 -16.52 3.33 -25.76
N PRO A 20 -17.50 4.13 -26.21
CA PRO A 20 -18.57 3.66 -27.09
C PRO A 20 -18.06 3.24 -28.47
N SER A 21 -16.88 3.75 -28.88
CA SER A 21 -16.27 3.42 -30.17
C SER A 21 -15.80 1.95 -30.23
N ARG A 22 -15.31 1.41 -29.10
CA ARG A 22 -14.75 0.06 -29.03
C ARG A 22 -15.71 -0.97 -28.45
N ARG A 23 -16.73 -0.52 -27.73
CA ARG A 23 -17.64 -1.35 -26.95
C ARG A 23 -19.00 -1.46 -27.65
N ARG A 24 -19.60 -2.64 -27.67
CA ARG A 24 -20.97 -2.87 -28.15
C ARG A 24 -21.93 -2.75 -26.97
N MET A 25 -23.03 -2.03 -27.15
CA MET A 25 -24.12 -2.01 -26.19
C MET A 25 -24.86 -3.35 -26.20
N LEU A 26 -25.20 -3.87 -25.03
CA LEU A 26 -26.14 -4.98 -24.91
C LEU A 26 -27.55 -4.44 -24.91
N ASP A 27 -28.39 -4.96 -25.80
CA ASP A 27 -29.81 -4.71 -25.75
C ASP A 27 -30.45 -5.62 -24.70
N GLY A 28 -31.59 -5.21 -24.12
CA GLY A 28 -32.30 -6.04 -23.14
C GLY A 28 -32.54 -7.46 -23.68
N ASP A 29 -32.93 -7.58 -24.94
CA ASP A 29 -33.22 -8.85 -25.62
C ASP A 29 -31.98 -9.76 -25.80
N ASP A 30 -30.75 -9.25 -25.67
CA ASP A 30 -29.54 -10.08 -25.73
C ASP A 30 -29.36 -10.93 -24.44
N VAL A 31 -30.03 -10.58 -23.35
CA VAL A 31 -29.90 -11.20 -22.02
C VAL A 31 -31.05 -12.18 -21.75
N LEU A 32 -30.72 -13.46 -21.62
CA LEU A 32 -31.64 -14.55 -21.32
C LEU A 32 -31.88 -14.74 -19.82
N GLY A 33 -30.88 -14.41 -19.00
CA GLY A 33 -30.94 -14.57 -17.55
C GLY A 33 -29.84 -13.78 -16.85
N VAL A 34 -30.05 -13.49 -15.57
CA VAL A 34 -29.07 -12.80 -14.72
C VAL A 34 -28.96 -13.55 -13.39
N ARG A 35 -27.73 -13.77 -12.94
CA ARG A 35 -27.41 -14.35 -11.63
C ARG A 35 -26.45 -13.42 -10.88
N VAL A 36 -26.66 -13.27 -9.58
CA VAL A 36 -25.75 -12.52 -8.70
C VAL A 36 -24.85 -13.50 -7.97
N LEU A 37 -23.53 -13.41 -8.20
CA LEU A 37 -22.55 -14.37 -7.67
C LEU A 37 -22.01 -14.00 -6.27
N GLY A 38 -22.14 -12.73 -5.87
CA GLY A 38 -21.85 -12.26 -4.52
C GLY A 38 -20.54 -12.74 -3.84
N PRO A 39 -19.37 -12.78 -4.50
CA PRO A 39 -18.12 -13.16 -3.82
C PRO A 39 -17.82 -12.23 -2.65
N VAL A 40 -17.18 -12.78 -1.62
CA VAL A 40 -16.80 -12.02 -0.42
C VAL A 40 -15.32 -11.66 -0.49
N GLN A 41 -15.04 -10.37 -0.52
CA GLN A 41 -13.71 -9.81 -0.36
C GLN A 41 -13.40 -9.67 1.13
N ILE A 42 -12.37 -10.37 1.58
CA ILE A 42 -11.84 -10.31 2.94
C ILE A 42 -10.61 -9.40 2.88
N ARG A 43 -10.68 -8.25 3.53
CA ARG A 43 -9.58 -7.28 3.60
C ARG A 43 -9.11 -7.12 5.03
N LEU A 44 -7.83 -7.32 5.26
CA LEU A 44 -7.15 -7.04 6.52
C LEU A 44 -6.20 -5.86 6.29
N SER A 45 -6.59 -4.69 6.79
CA SER A 45 -5.71 -3.52 6.86
C SER A 45 -4.98 -3.55 8.20
N SER A 46 -3.65 -3.52 8.16
CA SER A 46 -2.78 -3.49 9.34
C SER A 46 -1.93 -2.22 9.33
N LEU A 47 -1.87 -1.54 10.46
CA LEU A 47 -0.91 -0.47 10.70
C LEU A 47 0.28 -1.07 11.45
N LEU A 48 1.43 -1.08 10.80
CA LEU A 48 2.70 -1.56 11.33
C LEU A 48 3.47 -0.38 11.92
N GLU A 49 4.07 -0.57 13.09
CA GLU A 49 4.95 0.38 13.75
C GLU A 49 6.36 -0.18 13.81
N GLU A 50 7.32 0.55 13.26
CA GLU A 50 8.74 0.41 13.54
C GLU A 50 9.19 1.52 14.49
N ARG A 51 10.15 1.22 15.35
CA ARG A 51 10.75 2.23 16.25
C ARG A 51 12.25 2.24 16.13
N HIS A 52 12.84 3.43 16.22
CA HIS A 52 14.29 3.60 16.34
C HIS A 52 14.61 4.88 17.13
N TYR A 53 15.81 4.95 17.69
CA TYR A 53 16.27 6.16 18.38
C TYR A 53 17.00 7.09 17.42
N ARG A 54 16.74 8.40 17.57
CA ARG A 54 17.50 9.49 16.97
C ARG A 54 18.15 10.29 18.09
N PHE A 55 19.46 10.48 18.01
CA PHE A 55 20.24 11.23 18.98
C PHE A 55 20.46 12.65 18.48
N GLY A 56 20.12 13.62 19.31
CA GLY A 56 20.27 15.04 19.00
C GLY A 56 21.73 15.51 19.08
N PRO A 57 21.93 16.84 18.89
CA PRO A 57 23.22 17.47 19.11
C PRO A 57 23.71 17.25 20.55
N HIS A 58 25.03 17.23 20.73
CA HIS A 58 25.67 17.13 22.04
C HIS A 58 25.88 18.50 22.69
N TRP A 59 25.72 18.57 24.00
CA TRP A 59 26.10 19.74 24.82
C TRP A 59 26.80 19.31 26.12
N PRO A 60 27.52 20.20 26.83
CA PRO A 60 28.19 19.86 28.09
C PRO A 60 27.22 19.29 29.13
N ALA A 61 27.61 18.21 29.81
CA ALA A 61 26.81 17.58 30.86
C ALA A 61 27.11 18.21 32.23
N PRO A 62 26.14 18.42 33.13
CA PRO A 62 26.45 18.87 34.49
C PRO A 62 27.48 17.98 35.20
N GLU A 63 28.33 18.59 36.01
CA GLU A 63 29.37 17.88 36.76
C GLU A 63 28.72 16.88 37.74
N GLY A 64 29.23 15.65 37.76
CA GLY A 64 28.74 14.59 38.64
C GLY A 64 27.52 13.81 38.13
N GLU A 65 26.97 14.12 36.95
CA GLU A 65 25.92 13.29 36.36
C GLU A 65 26.46 11.93 35.88
N ALA A 66 25.74 10.86 36.23
CA ALA A 66 26.13 9.50 35.85
C ALA A 66 25.99 9.29 34.34
N ARG A 67 27.00 8.68 33.73
CA ARG A 67 26.95 8.27 32.33
C ARG A 67 25.96 7.12 32.16
N ALA A 68 25.21 7.13 31.07
CA ALA A 68 24.28 6.08 30.69
C ALA A 68 24.68 5.51 29.31
N SER A 69 24.48 4.20 29.14
CA SER A 69 24.59 3.57 27.82
C SER A 69 23.44 4.00 26.93
N ARG A 70 23.69 4.09 25.62
CA ARG A 70 22.61 4.29 24.64
C ARG A 70 21.59 3.15 24.76
N PRO A 71 20.28 3.46 24.79
CA PRO A 71 19.26 2.42 24.80
C PRO A 71 19.33 1.63 23.49
N SER A 72 19.37 0.30 23.60
CA SER A 72 19.49 -0.61 22.46
C SER A 72 18.13 -1.05 21.91
N ASP A 73 17.13 -1.17 22.77
CA ASP A 73 15.79 -1.59 22.40
C ASP A 73 14.81 -0.40 22.40
N PRO A 74 14.34 0.06 21.22
CA PRO A 74 13.39 1.16 21.12
C PRO A 74 11.99 0.82 21.66
N TRP A 75 11.70 -0.45 21.93
CA TRP A 75 10.47 -0.90 22.56
C TRP A 75 10.51 -0.88 24.08
N SER A 76 11.69 -0.72 24.68
CA SER A 76 11.84 -0.59 26.15
C SER A 76 11.27 0.72 26.70
N VAL A 77 11.09 1.73 25.85
CA VAL A 77 10.49 3.02 26.22
C VAL A 77 8.98 2.97 25.98
N GLU A 78 8.23 3.17 27.05
CA GLU A 78 6.79 3.40 26.96
C GLU A 78 6.52 4.73 26.26
N ALA A 79 6.01 4.65 25.03
CA ALA A 79 5.52 5.80 24.29
C ALA A 79 4.01 5.86 24.40
N PRO A 80 3.40 7.05 24.59
CA PRO A 80 1.95 7.17 24.53
C PRO A 80 1.43 6.68 23.18
N ALA A 81 0.25 6.06 23.19
CA ALA A 81 -0.43 5.71 21.95
C ALA A 81 -0.57 6.99 21.08
N PRO A 82 -0.27 6.94 19.77
CA PRO A 82 -0.50 8.07 18.90
C PRO A 82 -1.99 8.42 18.97
N PRO A 83 -2.37 9.71 19.09
CA PRO A 83 -3.77 10.11 19.19
C PRO A 83 -4.57 9.81 17.91
N ASP A 84 -3.90 9.44 16.82
CA ASP A 84 -4.42 9.36 15.45
C ASP A 84 -4.22 7.97 14.79
N VAL A 85 -4.00 6.90 15.56
CA VAL A 85 -3.79 5.54 14.99
C VAL A 85 -4.93 5.11 14.06
N ASP A 86 -6.18 5.36 14.44
CA ASP A 86 -7.34 5.03 13.59
C ASP A 86 -7.38 5.88 12.31
N ALA A 87 -7.06 7.17 12.41
CA ALA A 87 -6.97 8.05 11.25
C ALA A 87 -5.84 7.61 10.31
N LEU A 88 -4.67 7.22 10.83
CA LEU A 88 -3.59 6.66 10.02
C LEU A 88 -4.03 5.38 9.31
N LEU A 89 -4.76 4.48 9.97
CA LEU A 89 -5.26 3.26 9.32
C LEU A 89 -6.30 3.55 8.21
N ASP A 90 -7.10 4.60 8.39
CA ASP A 90 -8.15 4.99 7.45
C ASP A 90 -7.60 5.78 6.25
N GLU A 91 -6.68 6.71 6.50
CA GLU A 91 -6.24 7.74 5.54
C GLU A 91 -4.89 7.46 4.88
N LEU A 92 -3.97 6.75 5.56
CA LEU A 92 -2.65 6.45 4.98
C LEU A 92 -2.82 5.50 3.78
N PRO A 93 -2.27 5.81 2.59
CA PRO A 93 -2.28 4.87 1.49
C PRO A 93 -1.46 3.61 1.80
N PRO A 94 -1.86 2.42 1.32
CA PRO A 94 -1.08 1.20 1.51
C PRO A 94 0.35 1.34 0.95
N GLY A 95 1.35 0.94 1.73
CA GLY A 95 2.77 1.05 1.38
C GLY A 95 3.42 2.40 1.69
N GLU A 96 2.64 3.44 1.99
CA GLU A 96 3.20 4.72 2.44
C GLU A 96 3.59 4.68 3.92
N THR A 97 4.56 5.53 4.27
CA THR A 97 5.16 5.59 5.61
C THR A 97 5.00 6.99 6.21
N VAL A 98 4.61 7.08 7.48
CA VAL A 98 4.59 8.34 8.25
C VAL A 98 5.47 8.20 9.49
N GLU A 99 6.36 9.18 9.71
CA GLU A 99 7.19 9.24 10.92
C GLU A 99 6.60 10.19 11.96
N ARG A 100 6.65 9.78 13.23
CA ARG A 100 6.29 10.58 14.40
C ARG A 100 7.42 10.53 15.42
N ASP A 101 7.80 11.71 15.90
CA ASP A 101 8.80 11.85 16.95
C ASP A 101 8.14 11.87 18.32
N ALA A 102 8.70 11.15 19.28
CA ALA A 102 8.33 11.19 20.69
C ALA A 102 9.57 11.43 21.56
N PRO A 103 9.49 12.30 22.58
CA PRO A 103 10.62 12.49 23.50
C PRO A 103 10.88 11.18 24.27
N ALA A 104 12.12 10.71 24.25
CA ALA A 104 12.55 9.52 24.99
C ALA A 104 13.46 9.86 26.19
N GLY A 105 13.77 11.14 26.36
CA GLY A 105 14.56 11.66 27.48
C GLY A 105 15.90 12.25 27.04
N GLU A 106 16.83 12.32 27.98
CA GLU A 106 18.20 12.79 27.75
C GLU A 106 19.14 11.77 28.38
N ILE A 107 20.28 11.53 27.73
CA ILE A 107 21.34 10.67 28.27
C ILE A 107 22.63 11.46 28.36
N VAL A 108 23.47 11.10 29.34
CA VAL A 108 24.84 11.57 29.44
C VAL A 108 25.74 10.47 28.93
N GLU A 109 26.50 10.75 27.89
CA GLU A 109 27.46 9.82 27.30
C GLU A 109 28.86 10.42 27.29
N THR A 110 29.86 9.57 27.04
CA THR A 110 31.24 10.02 26.81
C THR A 110 31.27 11.03 25.66
N CYS A 111 32.01 12.13 25.85
CA CYS A 111 32.09 13.18 24.84
C CYS A 111 32.65 12.60 23.52
N PRO A 112 31.88 12.62 22.41
CA PRO A 112 32.31 11.98 21.16
C PRO A 112 33.50 12.69 20.49
N ARG A 113 33.84 13.91 20.93
CA ARG A 113 34.95 14.71 20.38
C ARG A 113 36.28 14.45 21.08
N CYS A 114 36.28 14.18 22.39
CA CYS A 114 37.51 13.90 23.15
C CYS A 114 37.57 12.50 23.76
N ASP A 115 36.58 11.65 23.47
CA ASP A 115 36.47 10.28 23.99
C ASP A 115 36.61 10.19 25.53
N GLY A 116 36.16 11.23 26.23
CA GLY A 116 36.21 11.28 27.69
C GLY A 116 37.49 11.84 28.31
N GLU A 117 38.52 12.13 27.50
CA GLU A 117 39.82 12.64 27.96
C GLU A 117 39.80 14.10 28.43
N GLU A 118 38.65 14.78 28.34
CA GLU A 118 38.42 16.20 28.69
C GLU A 118 39.22 17.22 27.84
N ARG A 119 40.26 16.76 27.17
CA ARG A 119 41.21 17.52 26.37
C ARG A 119 41.47 16.79 25.06
N HIS A 120 41.90 17.54 24.06
CA HIS A 120 42.40 16.98 22.80
C HIS A 120 43.80 17.51 22.54
N ARG A 121 44.58 16.73 21.80
CA ARG A 121 45.89 17.15 21.29
C ARG A 121 45.71 18.46 20.53
N CYS A 122 46.52 19.48 20.84
CA CYS A 122 46.47 20.74 20.13
C CYS A 122 46.80 20.49 18.67
N GLU A 123 45.87 20.79 17.77
CA GLU A 123 46.04 20.58 16.32
C GLU A 123 47.14 21.47 15.74
N LEU A 124 47.42 22.63 16.37
CA LEU A 124 48.40 23.60 15.87
C LEU A 124 49.86 23.19 16.13
N CYS A 125 50.15 22.61 17.29
CA CYS A 125 51.51 22.16 17.66
C CYS A 125 51.61 20.63 17.73
N GLU A 126 50.56 19.93 17.33
CA GLU A 126 50.46 18.47 17.44
C GLU A 126 50.92 17.95 18.81
N GLY A 127 50.42 18.50 19.91
CA GLY A 127 50.79 17.95 21.23
C GLY A 127 52.14 18.38 21.80
N SER A 128 53.03 19.00 21.03
CA SER A 128 54.36 19.37 21.53
C SER A 128 54.33 20.51 22.57
N GLY A 129 53.35 21.41 22.45
CA GLY A 129 53.30 22.66 23.19
C GLY A 129 54.08 23.81 22.53
N TRP A 130 54.86 23.53 21.47
CA TRP A 130 55.79 24.47 20.85
C TRP A 130 55.59 24.53 19.33
N ARG A 131 55.77 25.71 18.75
CA ARG A 131 55.95 25.89 17.31
C ARG A 131 57.28 26.59 17.09
N ASP A 132 58.18 25.90 16.40
CA ASP A 132 59.58 26.31 16.21
C ASP A 132 60.28 26.54 17.57
N ILE A 133 60.48 27.80 17.96
CA ILE A 133 61.14 28.21 19.20
C ILE A 133 60.18 28.85 20.21
N ASP A 134 58.94 29.12 19.80
CA ASP A 134 57.95 29.83 20.61
C ASP A 134 56.88 28.88 21.16
N GLU A 135 56.31 29.25 22.31
CA GLU A 135 55.17 28.54 22.87
C GLU A 135 53.98 28.60 21.89
N CYS A 136 53.30 27.47 21.71
CA CYS A 136 52.14 27.43 20.84
C CYS A 136 51.03 28.33 21.39
N GLU A 137 50.70 29.40 20.66
CA GLU A 137 49.70 30.41 21.06
C GLU A 137 48.30 29.82 21.33
N LEU A 138 47.95 28.72 20.67
CA LEU A 138 46.63 28.11 20.79
C LEU A 138 46.46 27.27 22.07
N CYS A 139 47.53 26.62 22.56
CA CYS A 139 47.50 25.83 23.80
C CYS A 139 48.34 26.39 24.93
N LEU A 140 49.05 27.50 24.70
CA LEU A 140 49.93 28.19 25.65
C LEU A 140 50.95 27.22 26.28
N GLY A 141 51.75 26.55 25.44
CA GLY A 141 52.79 25.63 25.92
C GLY A 141 52.30 24.23 26.37
N ARG A 142 50.98 24.02 26.54
CA ARG A 142 50.46 22.79 27.18
C ARG A 142 50.42 21.55 26.29
N GLY A 143 50.52 21.71 24.97
CA GLY A 143 50.33 20.65 23.98
C GLY A 143 48.88 20.14 23.86
N GLN A 144 48.00 20.45 24.82
CA GLN A 144 46.61 20.00 24.83
C GLN A 144 45.65 21.19 25.04
N ARG A 145 44.47 21.10 24.43
CA ARG A 145 43.39 22.07 24.59
C ARG A 145 42.19 21.43 25.28
N ARG A 146 41.47 22.22 26.08
CA ARG A 146 40.18 21.80 26.65
C ARG A 146 39.23 21.47 25.52
N CYS A 147 38.50 20.37 25.63
CA CYS A 147 37.46 20.05 24.66
C CYS A 147 36.33 21.09 24.76
N GLU A 148 36.12 21.84 23.69
CA GLU A 148 35.11 22.90 23.61
C GLU A 148 33.68 22.33 23.63
N LEU A 149 33.47 21.11 23.10
CA LEU A 149 32.15 20.48 23.04
C LEU A 149 31.60 20.12 24.43
N CYS A 150 32.46 19.60 25.32
CA CYS A 150 32.08 19.19 26.67
C CYS A 150 32.57 20.12 27.77
N GLY A 151 33.15 21.28 27.44
CA GLY A 151 33.74 22.20 28.44
C GLY A 151 34.82 21.58 29.32
N ALA A 152 35.53 20.55 28.83
CA ALA A 152 36.45 19.69 29.59
C ALA A 152 35.82 18.89 30.75
N GLN A 153 34.59 18.43 30.60
CA GLN A 153 33.95 17.49 31.54
C GLN A 153 34.08 16.01 31.11
N GLY A 154 34.55 15.76 29.88
CA GLY A 154 34.66 14.40 29.31
C GLY A 154 33.30 13.74 29.02
N ALA A 155 32.19 14.41 29.31
CA ALA A 155 30.84 13.91 29.11
C ALA A 155 29.98 14.95 28.38
N CYS A 156 29.12 14.46 27.50
CA CYS A 156 28.12 15.27 26.82
C CYS A 156 26.75 14.72 27.10
N ARG A 157 25.78 15.63 27.25
CA ARG A 157 24.38 15.30 27.22
C ARG A 157 23.88 15.32 25.79
N THR A 158 22.97 14.41 25.44
CA THR A 158 22.23 14.42 24.18
C THR A 158 20.76 14.11 24.42
N ARG A 159 19.89 14.71 23.61
CA ARG A 159 18.46 14.40 23.62
C ARG A 159 18.23 13.12 22.85
N VAL A 160 17.46 12.21 23.44
CA VAL A 160 17.02 11.00 22.77
C VAL A 160 15.58 11.20 22.30
N THR A 161 15.38 11.07 20.99
CA THR A 161 14.06 11.08 20.37
C THR A 161 13.74 9.67 19.90
N LEU A 162 12.59 9.14 20.31
CA LEU A 162 12.04 7.91 19.75
C LEU A 162 11.31 8.26 18.45
N VAL A 163 11.80 7.75 17.34
CA VAL A 163 11.18 7.89 16.03
C VAL A 163 10.32 6.67 15.80
N ARG A 164 9.05 6.89 15.48
CA ARG A 164 8.04 5.88 15.26
C ARG A 164 7.61 5.97 13.79
N ARG A 165 7.85 4.93 13.01
CA ARG A 165 7.46 4.87 11.60
C ARG A 165 6.24 3.98 11.48
N PHE A 166 5.17 4.52 10.90
CA PHE A 166 3.92 3.83 10.66
C PHE A 166 3.78 3.52 9.18
N THR A 167 3.50 2.26 8.85
CA THR A 167 3.24 1.81 7.49
C THR A 167 1.92 1.08 7.45
N ARG A 168 1.05 1.44 6.51
CA ARG A 168 -0.18 0.68 6.28
C ARG A 168 0.10 -0.44 5.29
N ARG A 169 -0.35 -1.63 5.65
CA ARG A 169 -0.35 -2.83 4.81
C ARG A 169 -1.77 -3.33 4.66
N ASP A 170 -2.15 -3.68 3.43
CA ASP A 170 -3.47 -4.25 3.14
C ASP A 170 -3.29 -5.64 2.52
N ASP A 171 -3.83 -6.65 3.18
CA ASP A 171 -3.88 -8.02 2.68
C ASP A 171 -5.33 -8.34 2.28
N THR A 172 -5.54 -8.64 1.00
CA THR A 172 -6.87 -8.92 0.43
C THR A 172 -6.96 -10.38 -0.03
N ARG A 173 -8.08 -11.02 0.26
CA ARG A 173 -8.43 -12.38 -0.20
C ARG A 173 -9.86 -12.38 -0.72
N LEU A 174 -10.15 -13.32 -1.62
CA LEU A 174 -11.50 -13.55 -2.13
C LEU A 174 -12.01 -14.92 -1.69
N HIS A 175 -13.29 -14.95 -1.39
CA HIS A 175 -14.04 -16.18 -1.14
C HIS A 175 -15.25 -16.25 -2.07
N GLU A 176 -15.30 -17.34 -2.81
CA GLU A 176 -16.45 -17.73 -3.63
C GLU A 176 -17.24 -18.80 -2.87
N ASP A 177 -18.56 -18.76 -2.98
CA ASP A 177 -19.42 -19.83 -2.49
C ASP A 177 -19.37 -21.02 -3.47
N ASP A 178 -19.39 -22.26 -2.97
CA ASP A 178 -19.12 -23.48 -3.76
C ASP A 178 -20.12 -23.69 -4.90
N ALA A 179 -21.27 -23.02 -4.87
CA ALA A 179 -22.31 -23.10 -5.88
C ALA A 179 -22.17 -22.08 -7.03
N GLN A 180 -21.21 -21.15 -6.96
CA GLN A 180 -21.15 -19.98 -7.84
C GLN A 180 -19.71 -19.67 -8.29
N GLU A 181 -19.35 -20.09 -9.50
CA GLU A 181 -18.02 -19.83 -10.08
C GLU A 181 -17.93 -18.41 -10.67
N VAL A 182 -17.07 -17.58 -10.11
CA VAL A 182 -16.67 -16.29 -10.69
C VAL A 182 -15.52 -16.53 -11.66
N GLY A 183 -15.52 -15.84 -12.80
CA GLY A 183 -14.49 -16.03 -13.81
C GLY A 183 -13.13 -15.53 -13.30
N PRO A 184 -12.01 -16.13 -13.72
CA PRO A 184 -10.67 -15.81 -13.20
C PRO A 184 -10.29 -14.32 -13.38
N HIS A 185 -10.72 -13.69 -14.46
CA HIS A 185 -10.48 -12.26 -14.70
C HIS A 185 -11.21 -11.37 -13.69
N ALA A 186 -12.45 -11.72 -13.32
CA ALA A 186 -13.19 -10.99 -12.31
C ALA A 186 -12.54 -11.16 -10.94
N LEU A 187 -12.13 -12.38 -10.59
CA LEU A 187 -11.43 -12.65 -9.33
C LEU A 187 -10.12 -11.85 -9.22
N LEU A 188 -9.28 -11.85 -10.26
CA LEU A 188 -8.03 -11.08 -10.25
C LEU A 188 -8.29 -9.59 -10.06
N HIS A 189 -9.24 -9.03 -10.80
CA HIS A 189 -9.60 -7.62 -10.66
C HIS A 189 -10.08 -7.30 -9.23
N LEU A 190 -10.99 -8.12 -8.68
CA LEU A 190 -11.50 -7.92 -7.32
C LEU A 190 -10.43 -8.16 -6.24
N LEU A 191 -9.32 -8.85 -6.55
CA LEU A 191 -8.22 -9.04 -5.60
C LEU A 191 -7.35 -7.78 -5.52
N GLU A 192 -7.12 -7.16 -6.68
CA GLU A 192 -6.27 -5.98 -6.85
C GLU A 192 -7.00 -4.67 -6.48
N HIS A 193 -8.33 -4.63 -6.66
CA HIS A 193 -9.13 -3.42 -6.52
C HIS A 193 -10.17 -3.57 -5.40
N PRO A 194 -10.04 -2.82 -4.29
CA PRO A 194 -11.10 -2.70 -3.29
C PRO A 194 -12.38 -2.20 -3.96
N THR A 195 -13.40 -3.05 -3.99
CA THR A 195 -14.65 -2.77 -4.71
C THR A 195 -15.75 -2.51 -3.69
N PRO A 196 -16.57 -1.45 -3.86
CA PRO A 196 -17.70 -1.21 -2.96
C PRO A 196 -18.71 -2.37 -3.02
N GLY A 197 -19.37 -2.62 -1.89
CA GLY A 197 -20.34 -3.70 -1.76
C GLY A 197 -21.02 -3.71 -0.39
N GLU A 198 -21.76 -4.76 -0.10
CA GLU A 198 -22.44 -4.94 1.19
C GLU A 198 -21.40 -5.35 2.24
N VAL A 199 -21.15 -4.48 3.23
CA VAL A 199 -20.27 -4.80 4.35
C VAL A 199 -20.96 -5.81 5.26
N LEU A 200 -20.53 -7.07 5.17
CA LEU A 200 -21.00 -8.15 6.03
C LEU A 200 -20.39 -8.01 7.42
N HIS A 201 -19.10 -7.70 7.50
CA HIS A 201 -18.38 -7.65 8.76
C HIS A 201 -17.38 -6.51 8.78
N GLU A 202 -17.28 -5.86 9.94
CA GLU A 202 -16.17 -4.99 10.26
C GLU A 202 -15.77 -5.23 11.72
N GLN A 203 -14.49 -5.46 11.94
CA GLN A 203 -13.85 -5.58 13.24
C GLN A 203 -12.58 -4.75 13.25
N ARG A 204 -12.41 -3.97 14.33
CA ARG A 204 -11.20 -3.18 14.59
C ARG A 204 -10.65 -3.56 15.96
N ALA A 205 -9.34 -3.69 16.06
CA ALA A 205 -8.64 -3.94 17.31
C ALA A 205 -7.13 -3.65 17.13
N PRO A 206 -6.38 -3.41 18.22
CA PRO A 206 -4.91 -3.29 18.16
C PRO A 206 -4.26 -4.49 17.47
N ARG A 207 -4.77 -5.69 17.78
CA ARG A 207 -4.46 -6.94 17.10
C ARG A 207 -5.69 -7.83 17.09
N ILE A 208 -6.08 -8.31 15.91
CA ILE A 208 -7.21 -9.22 15.74
C ILE A 208 -6.66 -10.65 15.88
N GLY A 209 -6.79 -11.23 17.08
CA GLY A 209 -6.30 -12.60 17.33
C GLY A 209 -7.24 -13.70 16.83
N ARG A 210 -8.52 -13.39 16.60
CA ARG A 210 -9.53 -14.32 16.07
C ARG A 210 -10.64 -13.56 15.39
N TYR A 211 -11.27 -14.20 14.41
CA TYR A 211 -12.50 -13.70 13.83
C TYR A 211 -13.64 -13.70 14.85
N ALA A 212 -14.14 -12.52 15.22
CA ALA A 212 -15.28 -12.38 16.12
C ALA A 212 -16.55 -12.10 15.29
N GLY A 213 -17.05 -13.11 14.57
CA GLY A 213 -18.27 -12.98 13.78
C GLY A 213 -19.39 -12.30 14.58
N LYS A 214 -19.84 -11.12 14.15
CA LYS A 214 -20.86 -10.33 14.85
C LYS A 214 -22.14 -11.16 15.04
N GLY A 215 -22.49 -11.47 16.29
CA GLY A 215 -23.74 -12.16 16.60
C GLY A 215 -24.93 -11.21 16.58
N ALA A 216 -25.55 -10.99 15.42
CA ALA A 216 -26.90 -10.41 15.35
C ALA A 216 -27.63 -10.89 14.08
N GLY A 217 -28.71 -11.66 14.26
CA GLY A 217 -29.68 -12.00 13.19
C GLY A 217 -29.36 -13.24 12.36
N GLY A 218 -30.32 -14.16 12.26
CA GLY A 218 -30.22 -15.43 11.51
C GLY A 218 -29.91 -15.22 10.02
N GLY A 219 -29.01 -16.05 9.47
CA GLY A 219 -28.43 -15.96 8.12
C GLY A 219 -26.96 -15.55 8.15
N TYR A 220 -26.61 -14.55 8.97
CA TYR A 220 -25.23 -14.07 9.09
C TYR A 220 -24.26 -15.09 9.72
N ARG A 221 -24.74 -15.86 10.70
CA ARG A 221 -23.92 -16.84 11.44
C ARG A 221 -23.36 -17.94 10.54
N GLU A 222 -24.14 -18.38 9.55
CA GLU A 222 -23.75 -19.48 8.67
C GLU A 222 -22.68 -19.04 7.67
N ALA A 223 -22.86 -17.88 7.03
CA ALA A 223 -21.84 -17.28 6.17
C ALA A 223 -20.54 -16.95 6.93
N ALA A 224 -20.65 -16.37 8.13
CA ALA A 224 -19.52 -16.09 9.00
C ALA A 224 -18.76 -17.37 9.40
N SER A 225 -19.46 -18.47 9.67
CA SER A 225 -18.84 -19.75 10.04
C SER A 225 -18.00 -20.38 8.91
N ARG A 226 -18.47 -20.27 7.66
CA ARG A 226 -17.74 -20.79 6.48
C ARG A 226 -16.47 -19.99 6.18
N LEU A 227 -16.50 -18.69 6.47
CA LEU A 227 -15.38 -17.79 6.26
C LEU A 227 -14.34 -17.83 7.39
N ALA A 228 -14.73 -18.25 8.60
CA ALA A 228 -13.90 -18.19 9.80
C ALA A 228 -12.51 -18.82 9.58
N GLY A 229 -12.44 -20.04 9.04
CA GLY A 229 -11.15 -20.71 8.81
C GLY A 229 -10.24 -19.97 7.81
N ARG A 230 -10.80 -19.32 6.78
CA ARG A 230 -10.01 -18.51 5.84
C ARG A 230 -9.55 -17.20 6.47
N VAL A 231 -10.40 -16.56 7.25
CA VAL A 231 -10.06 -15.33 7.99
C VAL A 231 -8.97 -15.63 9.02
N ASP A 232 -9.11 -16.69 9.80
CA ASP A 232 -8.11 -17.08 10.80
C ASP A 232 -6.77 -17.45 10.13
N GLY A 233 -6.80 -18.10 8.96
CA GLY A 233 -5.60 -18.33 8.15
C GLY A 233 -4.93 -17.03 7.68
N LEU A 234 -5.72 -16.02 7.30
CA LEU A 234 -5.20 -14.69 6.92
C LEU A 234 -4.58 -13.96 8.13
N LEU A 235 -5.25 -13.99 9.29
CA LEU A 235 -4.75 -13.40 10.53
C LEU A 235 -3.43 -14.05 11.01
N ALA A 236 -3.32 -15.37 10.84
CA ALA A 236 -2.10 -16.11 11.15
C ALA A 236 -0.94 -15.74 10.22
N ALA A 237 -1.19 -15.59 8.92
CA ALA A 237 -0.16 -15.27 7.92
C ALA A 237 0.43 -13.85 8.08
N VAL A 238 -0.35 -12.89 8.59
CA VAL A 238 0.11 -11.49 8.77
C VAL A 238 0.89 -11.30 10.09
N SER A 239 1.02 -12.35 10.90
CA SER A 239 1.71 -12.27 12.20
C SER A 239 3.24 -12.36 12.13
N ASP A 240 3.86 -12.36 10.94
CA ASP A 240 5.33 -12.41 10.81
C ASP A 240 5.98 -11.11 11.34
N GLU A 241 6.81 -11.24 12.37
CA GLU A 241 7.35 -10.12 13.16
C GLU A 241 8.47 -9.31 12.47
N GLY A 242 8.86 -9.68 11.24
CA GLY A 242 10.01 -9.11 10.55
C GLY A 242 9.83 -7.68 10.02
N GLU A 243 8.59 -7.22 9.84
CA GLU A 243 8.27 -5.93 9.17
C GLU A 243 7.77 -4.84 10.14
N GLY A 244 7.92 -5.07 11.45
CA GLY A 244 7.45 -4.16 12.50
C GLY A 244 6.29 -4.74 13.31
N ARG A 245 5.88 -3.99 14.34
CA ARG A 245 4.83 -4.42 15.28
C ARG A 245 3.48 -3.92 14.82
N VAL A 246 2.51 -4.81 14.68
CA VAL A 246 1.11 -4.43 14.43
C VAL A 246 0.58 -3.64 15.64
N VAL A 247 0.14 -2.39 15.39
CA VAL A 247 -0.46 -1.52 16.42
C VAL A 247 -1.96 -1.37 16.30
N GLN A 248 -2.50 -1.55 15.09
CA GLN A 248 -3.93 -1.52 14.82
C GLN A 248 -4.25 -2.34 13.58
N GLN A 249 -5.41 -3.01 13.60
CA GLN A 249 -5.94 -3.74 12.46
C GLN A 249 -7.42 -3.44 12.26
N ARG A 250 -7.83 -3.48 10.99
CA ARG A 250 -9.22 -3.47 10.55
C ARG A 250 -9.43 -4.65 9.61
N LEU A 251 -10.34 -5.54 10.00
CA LEU A 251 -10.84 -6.61 9.16
C LEU A 251 -12.21 -6.20 8.60
N THR A 252 -12.34 -6.19 7.28
CA THR A 252 -13.59 -5.93 6.58
C THR A 252 -13.93 -7.10 5.66
N LEU A 253 -15.16 -7.61 5.76
CA LEU A 253 -15.71 -8.59 4.81
C LEU A 253 -16.79 -7.89 4.00
N THR A 254 -16.58 -7.77 2.71
CA THR A 254 -17.48 -7.08 1.78
C THR A 254 -18.00 -8.07 0.75
N ARG A 255 -19.32 -8.24 0.66
CA ARG A 255 -19.95 -8.96 -0.44
C ARG A 255 -20.04 -8.04 -1.65
N ILE A 256 -19.37 -8.42 -2.72
CA ILE A 256 -19.30 -7.64 -3.95
C ILE A 256 -20.35 -8.16 -4.93
N PRO A 257 -21.24 -7.30 -5.46
CA PRO A 257 -22.17 -7.73 -6.49
C PRO A 257 -21.40 -8.01 -7.79
N VAL A 258 -21.46 -9.26 -8.24
CA VAL A 258 -20.96 -9.68 -9.55
C VAL A 258 -22.15 -10.25 -10.31
N TYR A 259 -22.53 -9.60 -11.41
CA TYR A 259 -23.67 -10.00 -12.22
C TYR A 259 -23.20 -10.88 -13.36
N ALA A 260 -23.61 -12.15 -13.37
CA ALA A 260 -23.43 -13.06 -14.48
C ALA A 260 -24.68 -13.00 -15.39
N LEU A 261 -24.53 -12.37 -16.56
CA LEU A 261 -25.54 -12.33 -17.61
C LEU A 261 -25.37 -13.53 -18.53
N GLU A 262 -26.45 -14.29 -18.72
CA GLU A 262 -26.53 -15.39 -19.67
C GLU A 262 -27.04 -14.85 -21.00
N LEU A 263 -26.21 -14.95 -22.02
CA LEU A 263 -26.49 -14.47 -23.37
C LEU A 263 -26.91 -15.62 -24.28
N ALA A 264 -27.48 -15.28 -25.44
CA ALA A 264 -27.76 -16.24 -26.48
C ALA A 264 -26.53 -17.11 -26.83
N ARG A 265 -26.81 -18.40 -27.12
CA ARG A 265 -25.83 -19.48 -27.39
C ARG A 265 -25.03 -19.94 -26.17
N GLY A 266 -25.59 -19.80 -24.96
CA GLY A 266 -24.99 -20.31 -23.71
C GLY A 266 -23.71 -19.60 -23.31
N ARG A 267 -23.54 -18.33 -23.72
CA ARG A 267 -22.36 -17.54 -23.37
C ARG A 267 -22.64 -16.73 -22.12
N THR A 268 -21.69 -16.68 -21.19
CA THR A 268 -21.84 -15.90 -19.97
C THR A 268 -20.92 -14.69 -20.00
N LEU A 269 -21.46 -13.57 -19.55
CA LEU A 269 -20.77 -12.31 -19.35
C LEU A 269 -20.86 -11.93 -17.87
N GLN A 270 -19.77 -11.51 -17.26
CA GLN A 270 -19.73 -11.02 -15.89
C GLN A 270 -19.49 -9.52 -15.88
N VAL A 271 -20.20 -8.81 -14.99
CA VAL A 271 -20.08 -7.37 -14.79
C VAL A 271 -19.88 -7.10 -13.30
N TYR A 272 -18.84 -6.34 -12.96
CA TYR A 272 -18.35 -6.18 -11.58
C TYR A 272 -17.55 -4.87 -11.44
N GLY A 273 -17.23 -4.43 -10.23
CA GLY A 273 -16.34 -3.27 -10.01
C GLY A 273 -17.05 -1.91 -9.98
N ASP A 274 -16.33 -0.89 -9.50
CA ASP A 274 -16.65 0.53 -9.68
C ASP A 274 -15.34 1.31 -9.95
N PRO A 275 -15.08 1.79 -11.18
CA PRO A 275 -15.97 1.76 -12.35
C PRO A 275 -16.29 0.33 -12.80
N PRO A 276 -17.46 0.10 -13.44
CA PRO A 276 -17.86 -1.23 -13.85
C PRO A 276 -16.96 -1.76 -14.96
N GLU A 277 -16.54 -3.01 -14.81
CA GLU A 277 -15.76 -3.79 -15.75
C GLU A 277 -16.55 -5.01 -16.24
N VAL A 278 -16.19 -5.50 -17.44
CA VAL A 278 -16.90 -6.59 -18.10
C VAL A 278 -15.94 -7.69 -18.51
N SER A 279 -16.27 -8.94 -18.15
CA SER A 279 -15.47 -10.12 -18.51
C SER A 279 -16.31 -11.28 -19.05
N PRO A 280 -15.92 -11.91 -20.19
CA PRO A 280 -14.82 -11.52 -21.06
C PRO A 280 -15.23 -10.37 -22.00
N ALA A 281 -14.50 -9.25 -21.99
CA ALA A 281 -14.80 -8.06 -22.79
C ALA A 281 -14.94 -8.31 -24.31
N ARG A 282 -14.32 -9.37 -24.84
CA ARG A 282 -14.42 -9.75 -26.27
C ARG A 282 -15.86 -10.03 -26.73
N LEU A 283 -16.76 -10.42 -25.83
CA LEU A 283 -18.15 -10.67 -26.16
C LEU A 283 -18.89 -9.38 -26.54
N LEU A 284 -18.42 -8.24 -26.04
CA LEU A 284 -18.97 -6.91 -26.28
C LEU A 284 -18.03 -6.04 -27.13
N ARG A 285 -17.16 -6.62 -27.96
CA ARG A 285 -16.44 -5.82 -28.97
C ARG A 285 -17.38 -5.46 -30.11
N ALA A 286 -17.28 -4.22 -30.59
CA ALA A 286 -18.07 -3.78 -31.72
C ALA A 286 -17.78 -4.65 -32.96
N ARG A 287 -18.84 -5.20 -33.59
CA ARG A 287 -18.68 -6.14 -34.73
C ARG A 287 -17.91 -5.52 -35.90
N TRP A 288 -18.01 -4.21 -36.10
CA TRP A 288 -17.29 -3.50 -37.17
C TRP A 288 -15.77 -3.58 -36.99
N LEU A 289 -15.25 -3.68 -35.74
CA LEU A 289 -13.82 -3.88 -35.50
C LEU A 289 -13.33 -5.24 -36.01
N ALA A 290 -14.19 -6.27 -36.04
CA ALA A 290 -13.87 -7.54 -36.67
C ALA A 290 -13.89 -7.44 -38.21
N LEU A 291 -14.66 -6.51 -38.77
CA LEU A 291 -14.71 -6.25 -40.21
C LEU A 291 -13.60 -5.31 -40.69
N LEU A 292 -13.02 -4.50 -39.81
CA LEU A 292 -11.99 -3.51 -40.16
C LEU A 292 -10.79 -4.11 -40.92
N PRO A 293 -10.20 -5.26 -40.53
CA PRO A 293 -9.12 -5.88 -41.31
C PRO A 293 -9.57 -6.28 -42.71
N VAL A 294 -10.81 -6.77 -42.85
CA VAL A 294 -11.39 -7.16 -44.15
C VAL A 294 -11.59 -5.92 -45.02
N VAL A 295 -12.17 -4.86 -44.47
CA VAL A 295 -12.37 -3.59 -45.18
C VAL A 295 -11.04 -2.97 -45.60
N LEU A 296 -10.05 -2.95 -44.71
CA LEU A 296 -8.72 -2.40 -44.99
C LEU A 296 -7.99 -3.22 -46.06
N THR A 297 -8.10 -4.55 -46.01
CA THR A 297 -7.58 -5.44 -47.07
C THR A 297 -8.24 -5.16 -48.41
N LEU A 298 -9.57 -5.00 -48.45
CA LEU A 298 -10.31 -4.66 -49.67
C LEU A 298 -9.88 -3.29 -50.22
N LEU A 299 -9.66 -2.29 -49.35
CA LEU A 299 -9.16 -0.97 -49.75
C LEU A 299 -7.75 -1.03 -50.33
N VAL A 300 -6.85 -1.83 -49.74
CA VAL A 300 -5.49 -2.05 -50.26
C VAL A 300 -5.54 -2.73 -51.64
N ILE A 301 -6.38 -3.77 -51.81
CA ILE A 301 -6.58 -4.45 -53.09
C ILE A 301 -7.12 -3.48 -54.15
N LEU A 302 -8.15 -2.70 -53.81
CA LEU A 302 -8.75 -1.73 -54.73
C LEU A 302 -7.76 -0.63 -55.12
N GLY A 303 -7.01 -0.11 -54.14
CA GLY A 303 -5.96 0.89 -54.38
C GLY A 303 -4.84 0.36 -55.26
N GLY A 304 -4.41 -0.88 -55.05
CA GLY A 304 -3.43 -1.56 -55.90
C GLY A 304 -3.93 -1.74 -57.34
N ALA A 305 -5.19 -2.14 -57.52
CA ALA A 305 -5.80 -2.27 -58.84
C ALA A 305 -5.89 -0.91 -59.57
N LEU A 306 -6.35 0.14 -58.89
CA LEU A 306 -6.44 1.49 -59.45
C LEU A 306 -5.07 2.04 -59.85
N PHE A 307 -4.06 1.87 -59.00
CA PHE A 307 -2.69 2.26 -59.30
C PHE A 307 -2.15 1.53 -60.54
N PHE A 308 -2.38 0.22 -60.63
CA PHE A 308 -2.02 -0.57 -61.79
C PHE A 308 -2.69 -0.07 -63.08
N PHE A 309 -3.99 0.20 -63.06
CA PHE A 309 -4.71 0.74 -64.23
C PHE A 309 -4.23 2.14 -64.64
N ALA A 310 -3.92 3.01 -63.68
CA ALA A 310 -3.35 4.33 -63.98
C ALA A 310 -1.98 4.21 -64.66
N MET A 311 -1.11 3.33 -64.18
CA MET A 311 0.22 3.09 -64.77
C MET A 311 0.14 2.49 -66.19
N VAL A 312 -0.78 1.55 -66.41
CA VAL A 312 -0.99 0.93 -67.73
C VAL A 312 -1.65 1.93 -68.70
N GLY A 313 -2.62 2.72 -68.24
CA GLY A 313 -3.30 3.73 -69.05
C GLY A 313 -2.34 4.80 -69.58
N VAL A 314 -1.39 5.26 -68.77
CA VAL A 314 -0.37 6.24 -69.18
C VAL A 314 0.60 5.69 -70.25
N SER A 315 0.81 4.37 -70.32
CA SER A 315 1.72 3.77 -71.31
C SER A 315 1.11 3.62 -72.72
N ASN A 316 -0.21 3.80 -72.88
CA ASN A 316 -0.88 3.62 -74.18
C ASN A 316 -1.05 4.93 -74.98
N ASP A 317 -0.72 6.08 -74.40
CA ASP A 317 -0.86 7.40 -75.04
C ASP A 317 0.48 7.97 -75.57
N GLY A 318 1.51 7.14 -75.72
CA GLY A 318 2.81 7.48 -76.32
C GLY A 318 3.18 6.52 -77.45
#